data_AF-A0A4R3XPE2-F1
#
_entry.id   AF-A0A4R3XPE2-F1
#
_cell.length_a   1.000
_cell.length_b   1.000
_cell.length_c   1.000
_cell.angle_alpha   90.00
_cell.angle_beta   90.00
_cell.angle_gamma   90.00
#
_symmetry.space_group_name_H-M   'P 1'
#
loop_
_entity.id
_entity.type
_entity.pdbx_description
1 polymer ?
#
loop_
_entity_poly.entity_id
_entity_poly.type
_entity_poly.pdbx_seq_one_letter_code
_entity_poly.pdbx_strand_id
1 'polypeptide(L)'
;MLQNIRKTAGLALALQPQADAYQAALAHSAMVRKLKVLLPIAAAVISAAFIGVSIIRAYLPENLSIENARIENGKIVMERPAISGRNNDGISYSMTANRALQDIENPNKITLENVKAAVPVNDDVIARVIATGADFDRGTDMLDLTAPFDVNLSNGITARFKSAHLDVNAGVMDTPDPVDISMKEGSIVADSLKITDKGRTITFKGQVRVHLDPTAIRNQGK
;
A
#
# COMPACT_ATOMS: atom_id res chain seq x y z
N MET A 1 21.49 111.74 -8.69
CA MET A 1 20.68 112.88 -8.24
C MET A 1 19.29 112.39 -7.86
N LEU A 2 18.92 112.58 -6.59
CA LEU A 2 17.58 112.99 -6.10
C LEU A 2 16.38 112.04 -6.38
N GLN A 3 15.40 111.81 -5.52
CA GLN A 3 15.17 112.07 -4.10
C GLN A 3 13.87 111.31 -3.76
N ASN A 4 13.75 110.83 -2.53
CA ASN A 4 12.53 110.31 -1.92
C ASN A 4 11.33 111.25 -2.06
N ILE A 5 10.12 110.69 -2.27
CA ILE A 5 8.87 111.21 -1.67
C ILE A 5 7.98 110.06 -1.16
N ARG A 6 7.46 110.30 0.04
CA ARG A 6 6.61 109.51 0.97
C ARG A 6 5.24 109.14 0.34
N LYS A 7 4.67 107.94 0.54
CA LYS A 7 4.02 107.31 1.74
C LYS A 7 2.64 107.91 2.10
N THR A 8 1.59 107.07 1.97
CA THR A 8 0.22 106.98 2.60
C THR A 8 -0.87 106.80 1.54
N ALA A 9 -1.92 105.98 1.66
CA ALA A 9 -2.38 104.99 2.62
C ALA A 9 -3.50 104.17 1.93
N GLY A 10 -3.75 102.94 2.37
CA GLY A 10 -4.88 102.13 1.90
C GLY A 10 -4.87 100.74 2.52
N LEU A 11 -5.20 100.66 3.81
CA LEU A 11 -5.53 99.42 4.50
C LEU A 11 -6.79 98.81 3.86
N ALA A 12 -6.71 97.56 3.40
CA ALA A 12 -7.84 96.64 3.38
C ALA A 12 -7.36 95.18 3.23
N LEU A 13 -7.94 94.31 4.05
CA LEU A 13 -7.87 92.84 4.06
C LEU A 13 -6.59 92.20 4.61
N ALA A 14 -6.49 92.25 5.94
CA ALA A 14 -6.10 91.07 6.69
C ALA A 14 -7.25 90.04 6.69
N LEU A 15 -6.87 88.77 6.84
CA LEU A 15 -7.63 87.55 7.19
C LEU A 15 -7.90 86.57 6.03
N GLN A 16 -7.13 85.46 6.11
CA GLN A 16 -7.29 84.10 5.56
C GLN A 16 -6.19 83.75 4.54
N PRO A 17 -5.27 82.82 4.88
CA PRO A 17 -5.59 81.42 5.20
C PRO A 17 -4.75 80.86 6.37
N GLN A 18 -5.26 80.89 7.59
CA GLN A 18 -4.58 80.27 8.76
C GLN A 18 -5.37 79.10 9.36
N ALA A 19 -6.62 78.90 8.92
CA ALA A 19 -7.48 77.80 9.37
C ALA A 19 -7.16 76.45 8.66
N ASP A 20 -6.72 76.48 7.40
CA ASP A 20 -6.49 75.26 6.60
C ASP A 20 -5.20 74.50 6.99
N ALA A 21 -4.12 75.20 7.32
CA ALA A 21 -2.85 74.57 7.70
C ALA A 21 -2.94 73.86 9.07
N TYR A 22 -3.75 74.39 10.00
CA TYR A 22 -3.93 73.80 11.33
C TYR A 22 -4.83 72.56 11.30
N GLN A 23 -5.88 72.55 10.45
CA GLN A 23 -6.72 71.37 10.26
C GLN A 23 -5.97 70.22 9.55
N ALA A 24 -5.09 70.53 8.58
CA ALA A 24 -4.24 69.52 7.93
C ALA A 24 -3.25 68.87 8.93
N ALA A 25 -2.71 69.64 9.88
CA ALA A 25 -1.79 69.13 10.90
C ALA A 25 -2.47 68.19 11.93
N LEU A 26 -3.72 68.47 12.30
CA LEU A 26 -4.50 67.61 13.20
C LEU A 26 -4.94 66.29 12.53
N ALA A 27 -5.29 66.33 11.25
CA ALA A 27 -5.63 65.15 10.46
C ALA A 27 -4.43 64.17 10.35
N HIS A 28 -3.22 64.71 10.17
CA HIS A 28 -2.01 63.91 10.09
C HIS A 28 -1.65 63.24 11.43
N SER A 29 -1.86 63.94 12.54
CA SER A 29 -1.63 63.42 13.90
C SER A 29 -2.60 62.28 14.27
N ALA A 30 -3.87 62.40 13.87
CA ALA A 30 -4.86 61.35 14.09
C ALA A 30 -4.57 60.07 13.28
N MET A 31 -4.08 60.22 12.04
CA MET A 31 -3.74 59.09 11.17
C MET A 31 -2.52 58.30 11.70
N VAL A 32 -1.50 59.00 12.21
CA VAL A 32 -0.32 58.37 12.82
C VAL A 32 -0.69 57.61 14.10
N ARG A 33 -1.63 58.13 14.91
CA ARG A 33 -2.10 57.45 16.12
C ARG A 33 -2.86 56.15 15.82
N LYS A 34 -3.63 56.10 14.73
CA LYS A 34 -4.30 54.87 14.27
C LYS A 34 -3.29 53.82 13.78
N LEU A 35 -2.31 54.23 12.99
CA LEU A 35 -1.27 53.32 12.46
C LEU A 35 -0.39 52.73 13.57
N LYS A 36 -0.12 53.48 14.65
CA LYS A 36 0.60 52.97 15.83
C LYS A 36 -0.10 51.81 16.55
N VAL A 37 -1.42 51.63 16.37
CA VAL A 37 -2.20 50.54 16.97
C VAL A 37 -2.54 49.46 15.95
N LEU A 38 -2.90 49.85 14.72
CA LEU A 38 -3.22 48.90 13.65
C LEU A 38 -2.04 48.03 13.25
N LEU A 39 -0.83 48.59 13.17
CA LEU A 39 0.36 47.89 12.73
C LEU A 39 0.77 46.74 13.67
N PRO A 40 0.86 46.92 15.01
CA PRO A 40 1.15 45.80 15.90
C PRO A 40 0.02 44.76 15.93
N ILE A 41 -1.25 45.16 15.80
CA ILE A 41 -2.37 44.21 15.73
C ILE A 41 -2.28 43.36 14.46
N ALA A 42 -2.02 43.97 13.30
CA ALA A 42 -1.84 43.25 12.05
C ALA A 42 -0.66 42.27 12.12
N ALA A 43 0.46 42.69 12.71
CA ALA A 43 1.61 41.82 12.93
C ALA A 43 1.26 40.61 13.82
N ALA A 44 0.49 40.83 14.90
CA ALA A 44 0.04 39.75 15.78
C ALA A 44 -0.88 38.77 15.05
N VAL A 45 -1.83 39.26 14.25
CA VAL A 45 -2.75 38.42 13.46
C VAL A 45 -1.98 37.58 12.43
N ILE A 46 -1.04 38.19 11.69
CA ILE A 46 -0.20 37.46 10.71
C ILE A 46 0.65 36.40 11.43
N SER A 47 1.22 36.73 12.58
CA SER A 47 2.02 35.78 13.37
C SER A 47 1.17 34.61 13.86
N ALA A 48 -0.03 34.88 14.38
CA ALA A 48 -0.96 33.85 14.82
C ALA A 48 -1.42 32.94 13.67
N ALA A 49 -1.70 33.52 12.49
CA ALA A 49 -2.03 32.76 11.29
C ALA A 49 -0.87 31.87 10.84
N PHE A 50 0.37 32.37 10.88
CA PHE A 50 1.56 31.60 10.54
C PHE A 50 1.77 30.41 11.50
N ILE A 51 1.63 30.65 12.81
CA ILE A 51 1.68 29.59 13.82
C ILE A 51 0.56 28.57 13.60
N GLY A 52 -0.67 29.02 13.37
CA GLY A 52 -1.81 28.15 13.11
C GLY A 52 -1.60 27.26 11.88
N VAL A 53 -1.16 27.83 10.77
CA VAL A 53 -0.82 27.07 9.55
C VAL A 53 0.35 26.11 9.80
N SER A 54 1.36 26.54 10.56
CA SER A 54 2.51 25.69 10.90
C SER A 54 2.11 24.49 11.74
N ILE A 55 1.21 24.65 12.72
CA ILE A 55 0.70 23.55 13.54
C ILE A 55 -0.15 22.62 12.68
N ILE A 56 -1.09 23.15 11.89
CA ILE A 56 -1.93 22.34 11.01
C ILE A 56 -1.06 21.53 10.04
N ARG A 57 -0.04 22.13 9.40
CA ARG A 57 0.88 21.40 8.51
C ARG A 57 1.80 20.41 9.24
N ALA A 58 2.15 20.67 10.50
CA ALA A 58 2.94 19.73 11.31
C ALA A 58 2.13 18.48 11.70
N TYR A 59 0.81 18.60 11.84
CA TYR A 59 -0.08 17.50 12.25
C TYR A 59 -0.92 16.89 11.11
N LEU A 60 -1.08 17.58 9.97
CA LEU A 60 -1.61 17.01 8.72
C LEU A 60 -0.43 16.71 7.78
N PRO A 61 -0.02 15.44 7.63
CA PRO A 61 1.01 15.08 6.69
C PRO A 61 0.48 15.23 5.25
N GLU A 62 0.71 16.40 4.64
CA GLU A 62 0.79 16.49 3.19
C GLU A 62 2.09 15.78 2.79
N ASN A 63 1.94 14.60 2.19
CA ASN A 63 2.94 13.91 1.38
C ASN A 63 3.90 13.00 2.16
N LEU A 64 3.39 11.88 2.67
CA LEU A 64 4.17 10.65 2.80
C LEU A 64 4.48 10.10 1.40
N SER A 65 5.48 10.67 0.74
CA SER A 65 6.15 9.97 -0.37
C SER A 65 7.18 9.05 0.26
N ILE A 66 6.73 7.87 0.71
CA ILE A 66 7.62 6.74 0.94
C ILE A 66 7.73 6.02 -0.39
N GLU A 67 8.88 6.20 -1.02
CA GLU A 67 9.37 5.45 -2.17
C GLU A 67 9.03 3.96 -1.95
N ASN A 68 8.04 3.45 -2.70
CA ASN A 68 7.54 2.06 -2.75
C ASN A 68 6.46 1.59 -1.75
N ALA A 69 5.86 2.47 -0.93
CA ALA A 69 4.71 2.09 -0.10
C ALA A 69 3.54 3.04 -0.32
N ARG A 70 2.66 2.72 -1.28
CA ARG A 70 1.35 3.39 -1.36
C ARG A 70 0.48 2.80 -0.27
N ILE A 71 0.04 3.65 0.65
CA ILE A 71 -0.98 3.27 1.63
C ILE A 71 -2.33 3.47 0.94
N GLU A 72 -3.06 2.38 0.73
CA GLU A 72 -4.41 2.40 0.16
C GLU A 72 -5.37 1.79 1.18
N ASN A 73 -6.39 2.53 1.60
CA ASN A 73 -7.45 2.03 2.48
C ASN A 73 -6.95 1.35 3.78
N GLY A 74 -5.91 1.89 4.41
CA GLY A 74 -5.32 1.29 5.63
C GLY A 74 -4.50 0.02 5.39
N LYS A 75 -4.12 -0.26 4.13
CA LYS A 75 -3.24 -1.37 3.77
C LYS A 75 -1.97 -0.84 3.11
N ILE A 76 -0.85 -1.48 3.42
CA ILE A 76 0.44 -1.24 2.77
C ILE A 76 0.45 -2.05 1.48
N VAL A 77 0.56 -1.36 0.35
CA VAL A 77 0.65 -2.00 -0.97
C VAL A 77 2.11 -2.17 -1.35
N MET A 78 2.52 -3.42 -1.55
CA MET A 78 3.85 -3.81 -2.03
C MET A 78 3.75 -4.23 -3.49
N GLU A 79 4.56 -3.62 -4.36
CA GLU A 79 4.67 -4.02 -5.77
C GLU A 79 5.74 -5.10 -5.93
N ARG A 80 5.41 -6.16 -6.69
CA ARG A 80 6.30 -7.30 -6.98
C ARG A 80 7.02 -7.89 -5.75
N PRO A 81 6.31 -8.25 -4.68
CA PRO A 81 6.92 -8.87 -3.51
C PRO A 81 7.53 -10.22 -3.87
N ALA A 82 8.64 -10.55 -3.22
CA ALA A 82 9.31 -11.83 -3.34
C ALA A 82 9.72 -12.33 -1.94
N ILE A 83 9.50 -13.62 -1.71
CA ILE A 83 9.86 -14.33 -0.50
C ILE A 83 10.65 -15.57 -0.92
N SER A 84 11.75 -15.81 -0.23
CA SER A 84 12.51 -17.05 -0.33
C SER A 84 12.86 -17.53 1.06
N GLY A 85 12.77 -18.83 1.29
CA GLY A 85 13.02 -19.42 2.59
C GLY A 85 13.51 -20.85 2.47
N ARG A 86 13.68 -21.47 3.64
CA ARG A 86 14.04 -22.88 3.77
C ARG A 86 13.28 -23.44 4.95
N ASN A 87 12.65 -24.59 4.77
CA ASN A 87 11.95 -25.27 5.87
C ASN A 87 12.95 -26.01 6.78
N ASN A 88 12.45 -26.61 7.86
CA ASN A 88 13.27 -27.36 8.82
C ASN A 88 14.01 -28.57 8.23
N ASP A 89 13.57 -29.09 7.07
CA ASP A 89 14.22 -30.20 6.37
C ASP A 89 15.28 -29.74 5.36
N GLY A 90 15.52 -28.44 5.26
CA GLY A 90 16.49 -27.88 4.33
C GLY A 90 15.94 -27.59 2.93
N ILE A 91 14.66 -27.85 2.68
CA ILE A 91 14.01 -27.62 1.38
C ILE A 91 13.82 -26.13 1.18
N SER A 92 14.48 -25.59 0.15
CA SER A 92 14.34 -24.19 -0.23
C SER A 92 13.05 -23.97 -1.00
N TYR A 93 12.29 -22.94 -0.63
CA TYR A 93 11.08 -22.55 -1.34
C TYR A 93 11.16 -21.07 -1.74
N SER A 94 10.46 -20.72 -2.81
CA SER A 94 10.34 -19.34 -3.27
C SER A 94 8.91 -19.03 -3.67
N MET A 95 8.49 -17.80 -3.41
CA MET A 95 7.17 -17.29 -3.74
C MET A 95 7.31 -15.84 -4.20
N THR A 96 6.62 -15.50 -5.28
CA THR A 96 6.55 -14.16 -5.84
C THR A 96 5.10 -13.82 -6.13
N ALA A 97 4.74 -12.55 -6.08
CA ALA A 97 3.41 -12.09 -6.47
C ALA A 97 3.52 -10.80 -7.29
N ASN A 98 2.45 -10.42 -7.98
CA ASN A 98 2.42 -9.11 -8.65
C ASN A 98 2.23 -7.99 -7.63
N ARG A 99 1.41 -8.24 -6.61
CA ARG A 99 1.09 -7.30 -5.55
C ARG A 99 0.83 -8.04 -4.25
N ALA A 100 1.18 -7.40 -3.14
CA ALA A 100 0.76 -7.82 -1.80
C ALA A 100 0.18 -6.65 -1.04
N LEU A 101 -0.92 -6.89 -0.33
CA LEU A 101 -1.59 -5.92 0.52
C LEU A 101 -1.47 -6.40 1.96
N GLN A 102 -0.69 -5.69 2.76
CA GLN A 102 -0.53 -5.98 4.18
C GLN A 102 -1.43 -5.07 4.99
N ASP A 103 -2.17 -5.62 5.93
CA ASP A 103 -3.03 -4.84 6.82
C ASP A 103 -2.21 -4.05 7.86
N ILE A 104 -2.55 -2.78 8.12
CA ILE A 104 -1.86 -1.96 9.13
C ILE A 104 -2.31 -2.31 10.56
N GLU A 105 -3.59 -2.66 10.74
CA GLU A 105 -4.12 -3.05 12.05
C GLU A 105 -3.64 -4.46 12.43
N ASN A 106 -3.56 -5.36 11.45
CA ASN A 106 -3.00 -6.69 11.62
C ASN A 106 -1.88 -7.00 10.61
N PRO A 107 -0.63 -6.62 10.91
CA PRO A 107 0.52 -6.83 10.02
C PRO A 107 0.83 -8.29 9.66
N ASN A 108 0.23 -9.27 10.34
CA ASN A 108 0.41 -10.67 9.98
C ASN A 108 -0.43 -11.08 8.77
N LYS A 109 -1.54 -10.38 8.48
CA LYS A 109 -2.41 -10.66 7.34
C LYS A 109 -1.90 -10.00 6.07
N ILE A 110 -1.63 -10.81 5.06
CA ILE A 110 -1.09 -10.39 3.77
C ILE A 110 -1.92 -11.02 2.66
N THR A 111 -2.66 -10.20 1.93
CA THR A 111 -3.36 -10.65 0.72
C THR A 111 -2.40 -10.56 -0.46
N LEU A 112 -2.22 -11.65 -1.17
CA LEU A 112 -1.33 -11.81 -2.31
C LEU A 112 -2.14 -11.90 -3.59
N GLU A 113 -1.69 -11.22 -4.64
CA GLU A 113 -2.35 -11.26 -5.96
C GLU A 113 -1.40 -11.79 -7.04
N ASN A 114 -1.90 -12.73 -7.84
CA ASN A 114 -1.16 -13.40 -8.91
C ASN A 114 0.15 -14.02 -8.40
N VAL A 115 0.01 -15.04 -7.55
CA VAL A 115 1.11 -15.71 -6.89
C VAL A 115 1.74 -16.75 -7.80
N LYS A 116 3.07 -16.79 -7.79
CA LYS A 116 3.88 -17.85 -8.38
C LYS A 116 4.82 -18.38 -7.33
N ALA A 117 4.73 -19.67 -7.03
CA ALA A 117 5.61 -20.34 -6.09
C ALA A 117 6.36 -21.49 -6.76
N ALA A 118 7.57 -21.77 -6.26
CA ALA A 118 8.36 -22.92 -6.65
C ALA A 118 8.86 -23.64 -5.39
N VAL A 119 8.51 -24.92 -5.29
CA VAL A 119 8.81 -25.77 -4.13
C VAL A 119 9.39 -27.10 -4.64
N PRO A 120 10.64 -27.45 -4.30
CA PRO A 120 11.17 -28.78 -4.52
C PRO A 120 10.38 -29.80 -3.70
N VAL A 121 9.86 -30.82 -4.37
CA VAL A 121 9.18 -31.95 -3.73
C VAL A 121 10.21 -33.03 -3.35
N ASN A 122 11.23 -33.19 -4.19
CA ASN A 122 12.42 -34.02 -3.98
C ASN A 122 13.57 -33.47 -4.85
N ASP A 123 14.68 -34.21 -4.94
CA ASP A 123 15.90 -33.76 -5.62
C ASP A 123 15.71 -33.47 -7.12
N ASP A 124 14.78 -34.17 -7.79
CA ASP A 124 14.56 -34.08 -9.25
C ASP A 124 13.26 -33.33 -9.63
N VAL A 125 12.34 -33.18 -8.67
CA VAL A 125 10.98 -32.70 -8.93
C VAL A 125 10.71 -31.37 -8.25
N ILE A 126 10.38 -30.36 -9.06
CA ILE A 126 9.96 -29.04 -8.60
C ILE A 126 8.48 -28.87 -8.91
N ALA A 127 7.67 -28.57 -7.89
CA ALA A 127 6.30 -28.12 -8.02
C ALA A 127 6.28 -26.60 -8.24
N ARG A 128 5.64 -26.16 -9.31
CA ARG A 128 5.36 -24.75 -9.61
C ARG A 128 3.88 -24.48 -9.42
N VAL A 129 3.56 -23.57 -8.51
CA VAL A 129 2.19 -23.17 -8.21
C VAL A 129 1.91 -21.82 -8.87
N ILE A 130 0.75 -21.70 -9.51
CA ILE A 130 0.24 -20.44 -10.07
C ILE A 130 -1.16 -20.24 -9.50
N ALA A 131 -1.33 -19.20 -8.69
CA ALA A 131 -2.59 -18.87 -8.05
C ALA A 131 -3.02 -17.44 -8.35
N THR A 132 -4.32 -17.22 -8.53
CA THR A 132 -4.86 -15.88 -8.82
C THR A 132 -4.82 -14.98 -7.58
N GLY A 133 -5.07 -15.56 -6.39
CA GLY A 133 -4.97 -14.86 -5.12
C GLY A 133 -4.75 -15.85 -3.98
N ALA A 134 -4.14 -15.37 -2.90
CA ALA A 134 -3.94 -16.12 -1.68
C ALA A 134 -3.87 -15.18 -0.48
N ASP A 135 -4.40 -15.60 0.67
CA ASP A 135 -4.23 -14.89 1.93
C ASP A 135 -3.20 -15.62 2.78
N PHE A 136 -2.17 -14.91 3.22
CA PHE A 136 -1.11 -15.44 4.05
C PHE A 136 -1.15 -14.81 5.44
N ASP A 137 -1.20 -15.65 6.47
CA ASP A 137 -1.04 -15.23 7.86
C ASP A 137 0.36 -15.62 8.34
N ARG A 138 1.22 -14.62 8.49
CA ARG A 138 2.60 -14.80 8.98
C ARG A 138 2.64 -15.28 10.44
N GLY A 139 1.61 -15.03 11.24
CA GLY A 139 1.58 -15.40 12.65
C GLY A 139 1.35 -16.90 12.87
N THR A 140 0.58 -17.54 11.98
CA THR A 140 0.27 -18.97 12.03
C THR A 140 0.93 -19.80 10.94
N ASP A 141 1.65 -19.15 10.00
CA ASP A 141 2.19 -19.76 8.79
C ASP A 141 1.14 -20.48 7.94
N MET A 142 -0.10 -19.95 7.96
CA MET A 142 -1.21 -20.45 7.15
C MET A 142 -1.31 -19.67 5.84
N LEU A 143 -1.50 -20.41 4.75
CA LEU A 143 -1.75 -19.89 3.42
C LEU A 143 -3.10 -20.42 2.93
N ASP A 144 -4.04 -19.50 2.75
CA ASP A 144 -5.38 -19.76 2.24
C ASP A 144 -5.46 -19.39 0.76
N LEU A 145 -5.61 -20.40 -0.09
CA LEU A 145 -5.82 -20.24 -1.52
C LEU A 145 -7.33 -20.17 -1.75
N THR A 146 -7.87 -18.95 -1.84
CA THR A 146 -9.32 -18.70 -1.92
C THR A 146 -9.87 -18.68 -3.35
N ALA A 147 -8.99 -18.79 -4.35
CA ALA A 147 -9.32 -18.77 -5.77
C ALA A 147 -8.63 -19.91 -6.52
N PRO A 148 -9.12 -20.26 -7.73
CA PRO A 148 -8.53 -21.36 -8.50
C PRO A 148 -7.04 -21.18 -8.75
N PHE A 149 -6.32 -22.30 -8.67
CA PHE A 149 -4.89 -22.35 -8.84
C PHE A 149 -4.44 -23.68 -9.46
N ASP A 150 -3.29 -23.63 -10.13
CA ASP A 150 -2.68 -24.76 -10.80
C ASP A 150 -1.34 -25.11 -10.16
N VAL A 151 -1.06 -26.41 -10.07
CA VAL A 151 0.21 -26.96 -9.60
C VAL A 151 0.80 -27.81 -10.72
N ASN A 152 1.97 -27.40 -11.22
CA ASN A 152 2.68 -28.05 -12.31
C ASN A 152 4.01 -28.61 -11.82
N LEU A 153 4.18 -29.92 -11.87
CA LEU A 153 5.43 -30.57 -11.48
C LEU A 153 6.36 -30.69 -12.70
N SER A 154 7.66 -30.62 -12.48
CA SER A 154 8.67 -30.76 -13.55
C SER A 154 8.66 -32.13 -14.25
N ASN A 155 8.07 -33.16 -13.63
CA ASN A 155 7.89 -34.50 -14.21
C ASN A 155 6.66 -34.63 -15.12
N GLY A 156 5.92 -33.53 -15.36
CA GLY A 156 4.77 -33.51 -16.28
C GLY A 156 3.41 -33.79 -15.63
N ILE A 157 3.34 -33.90 -14.31
CA ILE A 157 2.07 -33.96 -13.57
C ILE A 157 1.51 -32.54 -13.42
N THR A 158 0.23 -32.36 -13.71
CA THR A 158 -0.49 -31.10 -13.53
C THR A 158 -1.73 -31.33 -12.67
N ALA A 159 -1.94 -30.52 -11.64
CA ALA A 159 -3.10 -30.59 -10.77
C ALA A 159 -3.81 -29.23 -10.72
N ARG A 160 -5.14 -29.25 -10.80
CA ARG A 160 -6.00 -28.07 -10.81
C ARG A 160 -6.89 -28.08 -9.58
N PHE A 161 -6.92 -26.95 -8.89
CA PHE A 161 -7.62 -26.78 -7.62
C PHE A 161 -8.54 -25.56 -7.68
N LYS A 162 -9.60 -25.55 -6.87
CA LYS A 162 -10.48 -24.40 -6.71
C LYS A 162 -10.14 -23.56 -5.49
N SER A 163 -9.84 -24.23 -4.39
CA SER A 163 -9.38 -23.62 -3.15
C SER A 163 -8.50 -24.61 -2.39
N ALA A 164 -7.73 -24.14 -1.41
CA ALA A 164 -7.03 -24.99 -0.47
C ALA A 164 -6.59 -24.21 0.77
N HIS A 165 -6.46 -24.90 1.89
CA HIS A 165 -5.82 -24.43 3.10
C HIS A 165 -4.46 -25.13 3.23
N LEU A 166 -3.39 -24.36 3.43
CA LEU A 166 -2.03 -24.87 3.59
C LEU A 166 -1.47 -24.37 4.92
N ASP A 167 -1.10 -25.31 5.78
CA ASP A 167 -0.22 -25.05 6.92
C ASP A 167 1.22 -25.30 6.47
N VAL A 168 1.99 -24.22 6.30
CA VAL A 168 3.35 -24.27 5.77
C VAL A 168 4.30 -24.92 6.78
N ASN A 169 4.09 -24.69 8.08
CA ASN A 169 4.95 -25.21 9.13
C ASN A 169 4.72 -26.72 9.35
N ALA A 170 3.45 -27.15 9.41
CA ALA A 170 3.10 -28.57 9.52
C ALA A 170 3.30 -29.34 8.20
N GLY A 171 3.38 -28.63 7.06
CA GLY A 171 3.44 -29.24 5.74
C GLY A 171 2.17 -30.04 5.41
N VAL A 172 1.02 -29.50 5.82
CA VAL A 172 -0.30 -30.11 5.63
C VAL A 172 -1.12 -29.21 4.72
N MET A 173 -1.75 -29.79 3.71
CA MET A 173 -2.67 -29.08 2.84
C MET A 173 -4.00 -29.82 2.78
N ASP A 174 -5.11 -29.11 2.78
CA ASP A 174 -6.41 -29.68 2.54
C ASP A 174 -7.22 -28.83 1.56
N THR A 175 -8.00 -29.52 0.72
CA THR A 175 -9.02 -28.91 -0.11
C THR A 175 -10.31 -29.68 0.09
N PRO A 176 -11.40 -29.02 0.54
CA PRO A 176 -12.73 -29.62 0.55
C PRO A 176 -13.36 -29.63 -0.85
N ASP A 177 -12.75 -28.95 -1.83
CA ASP A 177 -13.23 -28.82 -3.19
C ASP A 177 -12.65 -29.88 -4.15
N PRO A 178 -13.37 -30.17 -5.26
CA PRO A 178 -12.91 -31.12 -6.26
C PRO A 178 -11.55 -30.76 -6.85
N VAL A 179 -10.73 -31.78 -7.02
CA VAL A 179 -9.40 -31.72 -7.62
C VAL A 179 -9.35 -32.56 -8.90
N ASP A 180 -8.65 -32.05 -9.90
CA ASP A 180 -8.36 -32.75 -11.15
C ASP A 180 -6.84 -32.81 -11.35
N ILE A 181 -6.30 -34.03 -11.41
CA ILE A 181 -4.89 -34.30 -11.64
C ILE A 181 -4.75 -35.01 -12.97
N SER A 182 -3.93 -34.47 -13.85
CA SER A 182 -3.54 -35.06 -15.12
C SER A 182 -2.06 -35.44 -15.09
N MET A 183 -1.76 -36.60 -15.65
CA MET A 183 -0.42 -37.13 -15.84
C MET A 183 -0.34 -37.74 -17.25
N LYS A 184 0.88 -37.98 -17.75
CA LYS A 184 1.10 -38.49 -19.11
C LYS A 184 0.27 -39.74 -19.45
N GLU A 185 0.09 -40.59 -18.44
CA GLU A 185 -0.46 -41.94 -18.57
C GLU A 185 -1.84 -42.09 -17.91
N GLY A 186 -2.48 -40.99 -17.53
CA GLY A 186 -3.77 -41.05 -16.85
C GLY A 186 -4.26 -39.75 -16.24
N SER A 187 -5.36 -39.85 -15.50
CA SER A 187 -5.92 -38.77 -14.70
C SER A 187 -6.60 -39.28 -13.43
N ILE A 188 -6.69 -38.40 -12.43
CA ILE A 188 -7.38 -38.65 -11.17
C ILE A 188 -8.31 -37.47 -10.92
N VAL A 189 -9.58 -37.76 -10.63
CA VAL A 189 -10.56 -36.77 -10.19
C VAL A 189 -11.10 -37.21 -8.84
N ALA A 190 -11.13 -36.30 -7.87
CA ALA A 190 -11.68 -36.56 -6.54
C ALA A 190 -12.43 -35.34 -6.03
N ASP A 191 -13.37 -35.55 -5.10
CA ASP A 191 -14.17 -34.45 -4.52
C ASP A 191 -13.38 -33.63 -3.49
N SER A 192 -12.34 -34.21 -2.90
CA SER A 192 -11.46 -33.53 -1.94
C SER A 192 -10.09 -34.21 -1.87
N LEU A 193 -9.10 -33.48 -1.38
CA LEU A 193 -7.73 -33.95 -1.25
C LEU A 193 -7.11 -33.43 0.04
N LYS A 194 -6.33 -34.30 0.69
CA LYS A 194 -5.53 -33.95 1.85
C LYS A 194 -4.09 -34.42 1.66
N ILE A 195 -3.15 -33.52 1.84
CA ILE A 195 -1.72 -33.78 1.87
C ILE A 195 -1.24 -33.69 3.32
N THR A 196 -0.47 -34.68 3.74
CA THR A 196 0.19 -34.71 5.04
C THR A 196 1.64 -35.15 4.88
N ASP A 197 2.40 -35.07 5.97
CA ASP A 197 3.81 -35.49 6.01
C ASP A 197 4.63 -34.76 4.91
N LYS A 198 4.42 -33.44 4.82
CA LYS A 198 5.17 -32.55 3.92
C LYS A 198 5.15 -32.96 2.46
N GLY A 199 4.02 -33.49 1.99
CA GLY A 199 3.86 -33.95 0.60
C GLY A 199 4.02 -35.44 0.39
N ARG A 200 4.48 -36.20 1.40
CA ARG A 200 4.74 -37.64 1.26
C ARG A 200 3.47 -38.48 1.21
N THR A 201 2.41 -38.03 1.88
CA THR A 201 1.13 -38.74 1.90
C THR A 201 0.06 -37.86 1.26
N ILE A 202 -0.57 -38.37 0.20
CA ILE A 202 -1.68 -37.71 -0.48
C ILE A 202 -2.89 -38.62 -0.40
N THR A 203 -3.97 -38.11 0.20
CA THR A 203 -5.23 -38.82 0.41
C THR A 203 -6.32 -38.15 -0.39
N PHE A 204 -6.95 -38.89 -1.28
CA PHE A 204 -8.14 -38.46 -2.03
C PHE A 204 -9.38 -38.98 -1.33
N LYS A 205 -10.44 -38.15 -1.24
CA LYS A 205 -11.72 -38.55 -0.64
C LYS A 205 -12.89 -38.05 -1.47
N GLY A 206 -13.96 -38.85 -1.49
CA GLY A 206 -15.18 -38.58 -2.24
C GLY A 206 -15.02 -38.86 -3.74
N GLN A 207 -15.91 -39.70 -4.27
CA GLN A 207 -16.05 -40.09 -5.67
C GLN A 207 -14.73 -40.11 -6.49
N VAL A 208 -13.73 -40.81 -5.96
CA VAL A 208 -12.41 -40.89 -6.59
C VAL A 208 -12.51 -41.71 -7.87
N ARG A 209 -12.22 -41.08 -9.00
CA ARG A 209 -12.18 -41.71 -10.32
C ARG A 209 -10.76 -41.63 -10.86
N VAL A 210 -10.25 -42.79 -11.25
CA VAL A 210 -8.92 -42.93 -11.84
C VAL A 210 -9.07 -43.44 -13.26
N HIS A 211 -8.39 -42.79 -14.19
CA HIS A 211 -8.26 -43.23 -15.56
C HIS A 211 -6.79 -43.46 -15.84
N LEU A 212 -6.45 -44.66 -16.31
CA LEU A 212 -5.08 -45.06 -16.61
C LEU A 212 -5.03 -45.60 -18.03
N ASP A 213 -4.04 -45.17 -18.79
CA ASP A 213 -3.76 -45.76 -20.09
C ASP A 213 -3.17 -47.17 -19.88
N PRO A 214 -3.76 -48.22 -20.48
CA PRO A 214 -3.28 -49.59 -20.34
C PRO A 214 -1.81 -49.79 -20.74
N THR A 215 -1.26 -48.94 -21.60
CA THR A 215 0.15 -49.01 -22.03
C THR A 215 1.14 -48.67 -20.91
N ALA A 216 0.69 -47.89 -19.91
CA ALA A 216 1.48 -47.51 -18.74
C ALA A 216 1.72 -48.67 -17.77
N ILE A 217 0.71 -49.53 -17.60
CA ILE A 217 0.75 -50.66 -16.65
C ILE A 217 1.71 -51.76 -17.12
N ARG A 218 1.96 -51.86 -18.43
CA ARG A 218 2.74 -52.95 -19.03
C ARG A 218 4.26 -52.81 -18.85
N ASN A 219 4.76 -51.65 -18.44
CA ASN A 219 6.20 -51.36 -18.35
C ASN A 219 6.87 -51.73 -17.02
N GLN A 220 6.14 -52.27 -16.03
CA GLN A 220 6.72 -52.70 -14.73
C GLN A 220 7.04 -54.21 -14.64
N GLY A 221 7.02 -54.92 -15.77
CA GLY A 221 7.25 -56.37 -15.85
C GLY A 221 8.54 -56.78 -16.56
N LYS A 222 9.66 -56.09 -16.32
CA LYS A 222 11.01 -56.53 -16.74
C LYS A 222 12.03 -56.25 -15.67
#